data_AF-A0A2G1WZ75-F1
#
_entry.id   AF-A0A2G1WZ75-F1
#
_cell.length_a   1.000
_cell.length_b   1.000
_cell.length_c   1.000
_cell.angle_alpha   90.00
_cell.angle_beta   90.00
_cell.angle_gamma   90.00
#
_symmetry.space_group_name_H-M   'P 1'
#
loop_
_entity.id
_entity.type
_entity.pdbx_description
1 polymer ?
#
loop_
_entity_poly.entity_id
_entity_poly.type
_entity_poly.pdbx_seq_one_letter_code
_entity_poly.pdbx_strand_id
1 'polypeptide(L)'
;MVAEDAAGRGRRRPVTRDGDAGGGGGPELRLSLSRVDGSLRDRYVRSRDDPPEEWDEAALDAVLAGESYATQHRRPFFAGPDDPAYVLRDGTYYELGSVVVDEVAETYPVLRLFEVDEGSGSDDGGESAADAGDEGDLPQADQRAVHIAHFAARARGDVGGYPVGLVQRGGYAYRNGTARAESALLAADGPDRVTYRDTTYRVEIERERFHEAVYRPIAEAVAESPERMETILRATFVGPRVERDELSDEADRILRRAVGNEYAETHPYSDVYVELLRAIDARPFIDGNVRKDAGVRESEEDMIRYGGEYYERYLRILDEEEN
;
A
#
# COMPACT_ATOMS: atom_id res chain seq x y z
N MET A 1 6.93 13.74 -93.22
CA MET A 1 5.51 14.00 -92.91
C MET A 1 5.44 14.14 -91.39
N VAL A 2 5.55 15.39 -90.91
CA VAL A 2 4.51 16.11 -90.11
C VAL A 2 4.33 15.43 -88.74
N ALA A 3 4.88 15.97 -87.64
CA ALA A 3 4.27 17.00 -86.74
C ALA A 3 2.94 16.48 -86.14
N GLU A 4 2.59 16.54 -84.86
CA GLU A 4 2.70 17.50 -83.75
C GLU A 4 2.42 16.69 -82.45
N ASP A 5 3.04 16.97 -81.28
CA ASP A 5 2.68 18.03 -80.30
C ASP A 5 1.29 17.81 -79.66
N ALA A 6 0.99 17.98 -78.37
CA ALA A 6 1.65 18.64 -77.25
C ALA A 6 0.99 18.11 -75.93
N ALA A 7 1.75 17.93 -74.85
CA ALA A 7 1.79 18.81 -73.66
C ALA A 7 0.84 18.47 -72.49
N GLY A 8 1.45 18.23 -71.33
CA GLY A 8 0.79 18.16 -70.02
C GLY A 8 1.82 18.13 -68.89
N ARG A 9 2.26 19.33 -68.46
CA ARG A 9 3.30 19.58 -67.45
C ARG A 9 2.95 19.03 -66.05
N GLY A 10 3.97 18.55 -65.33
CA GLY A 10 3.83 18.20 -63.90
C GLY A 10 5.16 17.92 -63.19
N ARG A 11 5.99 18.96 -63.05
CA ARG A 11 7.09 19.19 -62.08
C ARG A 11 7.72 17.99 -61.32
N ARG A 12 9.02 17.83 -61.55
CA ARG A 12 10.01 17.29 -60.58
C ARG A 12 9.87 17.98 -59.22
N ARG A 13 9.96 17.21 -58.13
CA ARG A 13 10.95 17.39 -57.05
C ARG A 13 10.97 16.17 -56.12
N PRO A 14 12.11 15.94 -55.45
CA PRO A 14 12.44 14.69 -54.79
C PRO A 14 11.67 14.59 -53.47
N VAL A 15 11.25 13.38 -53.10
CA VAL A 15 10.95 13.07 -51.70
C VAL A 15 12.27 12.54 -51.13
N THR A 16 13.13 13.47 -50.72
CA THR A 16 13.40 13.80 -49.31
C THR A 16 13.60 12.55 -48.45
N ARG A 17 14.88 12.39 -48.15
CA ARG A 17 15.43 11.67 -47.02
C ARG A 17 15.02 12.46 -45.78
N ASP A 18 13.83 12.19 -45.28
CA ASP A 18 13.40 12.58 -43.93
C ASP A 18 13.56 11.29 -43.10
N GLY A 19 14.59 11.11 -42.27
CA GLY A 19 15.17 12.13 -41.42
C GLY A 19 14.20 12.47 -40.28
N ASP A 20 13.42 11.50 -39.79
CA ASP A 20 12.79 11.63 -38.48
C ASP A 20 13.76 11.10 -37.42
N ALA A 21 14.77 11.92 -37.16
CA ALA A 21 15.40 11.96 -35.84
C ALA A 21 14.38 12.61 -34.91
N GLY A 22 13.37 11.84 -34.49
CA GLY A 22 12.46 12.19 -33.42
C GLY A 22 13.23 12.17 -32.11
N GLY A 23 13.92 13.28 -31.83
CA GLY A 23 14.49 13.56 -30.52
C GLY A 23 13.37 13.88 -29.53
N GLY A 24 12.82 12.84 -28.91
CA GLY A 24 12.18 12.90 -27.61
C GLY A 24 12.91 11.90 -26.73
N GLY A 25 13.40 12.34 -25.57
CA GLY A 25 14.15 11.46 -24.67
C GLY A 25 13.31 10.26 -24.27
N GLY A 26 13.90 9.07 -24.16
CA GLY A 26 13.21 7.97 -23.47
C GLY A 26 12.92 8.36 -22.01
N PRO A 27 12.16 7.56 -21.25
CA PRO A 27 11.84 7.87 -19.85
C PRO A 27 13.10 8.15 -19.02
N GLU A 28 13.03 9.16 -18.15
CA GLU A 28 14.08 9.47 -17.18
C GLU A 28 13.91 8.55 -15.96
N LEU A 29 14.98 7.85 -15.56
CA LEU A 29 15.00 7.04 -14.35
C LEU A 29 15.81 7.74 -13.27
N ARG A 30 15.16 8.11 -12.17
CA ARG A 30 15.79 8.69 -10.99
C ARG A 30 16.12 7.64 -9.96
N LEU A 31 17.33 7.76 -9.40
CA LEU A 31 17.84 7.00 -8.27
C LEU A 31 18.12 7.96 -7.11
N SER A 32 17.62 7.63 -5.93
CA SER A 32 18.02 8.26 -4.67
C SER A 32 18.24 7.21 -3.58
N LEU A 33 19.18 7.51 -2.68
CA LEU A 33 19.51 6.71 -1.52
C LEU A 33 19.37 7.54 -0.24
N SER A 34 18.57 7.03 0.69
CA SER A 34 18.47 7.54 2.05
C SER A 34 19.24 6.63 2.99
N ARG A 35 20.17 7.18 3.76
CA ARG A 35 20.97 6.41 4.72
C ARG A 35 20.07 5.95 5.86
N VAL A 36 20.18 4.68 6.24
CA VAL A 36 19.55 4.14 7.44
C VAL A 36 20.55 4.16 8.58
N ASP A 37 20.26 4.94 9.62
CA ASP A 37 21.09 5.04 10.80
C ASP A 37 20.79 3.94 11.82
N GLY A 38 21.81 3.49 12.54
CA GLY A 38 21.70 2.46 13.57
C GLY A 38 21.75 1.02 13.03
N SER A 39 21.39 0.07 13.87
CA SER A 39 21.31 -1.34 13.49
C SER A 39 19.91 -1.69 13.01
N LEU A 40 19.77 -2.76 12.21
CA LEU A 40 18.44 -3.22 11.79
C LEU A 40 17.58 -3.61 12.99
N ARG A 41 18.21 -4.09 14.07
CA ARG A 41 17.51 -4.43 15.32
C ARG A 41 16.80 -3.22 15.93
N ASP A 42 17.41 -2.04 15.90
CA ASP A 42 16.82 -0.82 16.47
C ASP A 42 15.54 -0.42 15.71
N ARG A 43 15.45 -0.78 14.43
CA ARG A 43 14.30 -0.49 13.57
C ARG A 43 13.20 -1.55 13.66
N TYR A 44 13.58 -2.83 13.60
CA TYR A 44 12.65 -3.94 13.36
C TYR A 44 12.34 -4.80 14.59
N VAL A 45 13.14 -4.74 15.65
CA VAL A 45 12.88 -5.51 16.88
C VAL A 45 12.21 -4.61 17.91
N ARG A 46 11.08 -5.06 18.43
CA ARG A 46 10.37 -4.38 19.52
C ARG A 46 10.79 -4.95 20.88
N SER A 47 10.75 -4.11 21.90
CA SER A 47 10.86 -4.59 23.27
C SER A 47 9.54 -5.23 23.68
N ARG A 48 9.57 -6.32 24.46
CA ARG A 48 8.33 -6.79 25.10
C ARG A 48 7.71 -5.70 25.96
N ASP A 49 8.49 -4.85 26.63
CA ASP A 49 7.97 -3.83 27.55
C ASP A 49 7.33 -2.61 26.86
N ASP A 50 7.48 -2.51 25.55
CA ASP A 50 6.95 -1.39 24.74
C ASP A 50 6.51 -1.92 23.35
N PRO A 51 5.44 -2.75 23.30
CA PRO A 51 4.93 -3.27 22.04
C PRO A 51 4.14 -2.20 21.29
N PRO A 52 4.04 -2.28 19.95
CA PRO A 52 3.16 -1.41 19.17
C PRO A 52 1.70 -1.48 19.66
N GLU A 53 1.00 -0.34 19.70
CA GLU A 53 -0.39 -0.25 20.17
C GLU A 53 -1.35 -1.14 19.37
N GLU A 54 -1.02 -1.43 18.11
CA GLU A 54 -1.80 -2.32 17.27
C GLU A 54 -1.66 -3.80 17.64
N TRP A 55 -0.66 -4.19 18.42
CA TRP A 55 -0.51 -5.58 18.84
C TRP A 55 -1.48 -5.93 19.97
N ASP A 56 -1.94 -7.17 19.97
CA ASP A 56 -2.66 -7.72 21.12
C ASP A 56 -1.64 -8.10 22.20
N GLU A 57 -1.50 -7.25 23.22
CA GLU A 57 -0.59 -7.46 24.35
C GLU A 57 -0.90 -8.75 25.12
N ALA A 58 -2.18 -9.12 25.27
CA ALA A 58 -2.57 -10.35 25.94
C ALA A 58 -2.17 -11.58 25.11
N ALA A 59 -2.23 -11.48 23.78
CA ALA A 59 -1.70 -12.51 22.89
C ALA A 59 -0.18 -12.64 23.02
N LEU A 60 0.53 -11.51 23.11
CA LEU A 60 1.98 -11.47 23.29
C LEU A 60 2.40 -12.14 24.62
N ASP A 61 1.66 -11.86 25.69
CA ASP A 61 1.92 -12.47 27.00
C ASP A 61 1.67 -13.96 27.01
N ALA A 62 0.51 -14.38 26.53
CA ALA A 62 0.19 -15.79 26.50
C ALA A 62 1.20 -16.56 25.66
N VAL A 63 1.54 -16.07 24.46
CA VAL A 63 2.44 -16.82 23.56
C VAL A 63 3.86 -16.92 24.11
N LEU A 64 4.38 -15.85 24.72
CA LEU A 64 5.72 -15.89 25.31
C LEU A 64 5.74 -16.66 26.64
N ALA A 65 4.62 -16.80 27.34
CA ALA A 65 4.47 -17.67 28.52
C ALA A 65 4.17 -19.14 28.17
N GLY A 66 3.93 -19.46 26.89
CA GLY A 66 3.51 -20.80 26.45
C GLY A 66 2.06 -21.14 26.83
N GLU A 67 1.25 -20.13 27.11
CA GLU A 67 -0.16 -20.26 27.45
C GLU A 67 -1.05 -20.28 26.20
N SER A 68 -2.25 -20.84 26.35
CA SER A 68 -3.22 -20.89 25.26
C SER A 68 -3.99 -19.58 25.16
N TYR A 69 -3.96 -18.96 23.98
CA TYR A 69 -4.74 -17.77 23.66
C TYR A 69 -5.23 -17.84 22.22
N ALA A 70 -6.34 -17.17 21.94
CA ALA A 70 -6.86 -17.04 20.59
C ALA A 70 -7.56 -15.70 20.41
N THR A 71 -7.36 -15.09 19.25
CA THR A 71 -8.10 -13.90 18.82
C THR A 71 -9.08 -14.25 17.72
N GLN A 72 -10.12 -13.42 17.60
CA GLN A 72 -11.09 -13.49 16.52
C GLN A 72 -11.01 -12.21 15.70
N HIS A 73 -11.33 -12.30 14.41
CA HIS A 73 -11.48 -11.17 13.48
C HIS A 73 -10.19 -10.42 13.11
N ARG A 74 -9.19 -10.38 14.01
CA ARG A 74 -7.95 -9.62 13.89
C ARG A 74 -6.76 -10.52 14.19
N ARG A 75 -5.73 -10.46 13.33
CA ARG A 75 -4.43 -11.08 13.61
C ARG A 75 -3.77 -10.36 14.79
N PRO A 76 -3.22 -11.07 15.77
CA PRO A 76 -2.70 -10.47 17.00
C PRO A 76 -1.52 -9.52 16.77
N PHE A 77 -0.66 -9.79 15.78
CA PHE A 77 0.59 -9.02 15.58
C PHE A 77 0.70 -8.39 14.19
N PHE A 78 -0.32 -8.56 13.33
CA PHE A 78 -0.30 -8.16 11.90
C PHE A 78 0.85 -8.69 11.04
N ALA A 79 1.71 -9.53 11.61
CA ALA A 79 2.82 -10.13 10.91
C ALA A 79 2.38 -10.91 9.66
N GLY A 80 3.14 -10.74 8.59
CA GLY A 80 3.01 -11.46 7.33
C GLY A 80 4.37 -11.84 6.77
N PRO A 81 4.42 -12.63 5.68
CA PRO A 81 5.68 -13.05 5.07
C PRO A 81 6.57 -11.89 4.63
N ASP A 82 5.96 -10.80 4.16
CA ASP A 82 6.67 -9.61 3.67
C ASP A 82 6.91 -8.57 4.78
N ASP A 83 6.28 -8.74 5.94
CA ASP A 83 6.40 -7.84 7.10
C ASP A 83 6.35 -8.67 8.40
N PRO A 84 7.43 -9.41 8.72
CA PRO A 84 7.50 -10.21 9.94
C PRO A 84 7.73 -9.32 11.17
N ALA A 85 7.12 -9.72 12.29
CA ALA A 85 7.24 -9.02 13.56
C ALA A 85 8.25 -9.70 14.47
N TYR A 86 9.13 -8.94 15.12
CA TYR A 86 10.12 -9.48 16.06
C TYR A 86 10.04 -8.82 17.43
N VAL A 87 10.20 -9.61 18.48
CA VAL A 87 10.26 -9.13 19.87
C VAL A 87 11.49 -9.69 20.60
N LEU A 88 12.12 -8.86 21.43
CA LEU A 88 13.17 -9.29 22.36
C LEU A 88 12.56 -9.47 23.76
N ARG A 89 12.76 -10.66 24.32
CA ARG A 89 12.40 -10.97 25.72
C ARG A 89 13.52 -11.80 26.36
N ASP A 90 13.97 -11.37 27.54
CA ASP A 90 14.93 -12.12 28.36
C ASP A 90 16.20 -12.56 27.59
N GLY A 91 16.68 -11.71 26.67
CA GLY A 91 17.85 -11.99 25.83
C GLY A 91 17.59 -12.88 24.60
N THR A 92 16.38 -13.37 24.43
CA THR A 92 15.96 -14.20 23.27
C THR A 92 15.09 -13.40 22.32
N TYR A 93 15.39 -13.48 21.03
CA TYR A 93 14.61 -12.88 19.96
C TYR A 93 13.59 -13.88 19.43
N TYR A 94 12.33 -13.44 19.36
CA TYR A 94 11.23 -14.23 18.84
C TYR A 94 10.66 -13.60 17.58
N GLU A 95 10.43 -14.42 16.55
CA GLU A 95 9.56 -14.06 15.43
C GLU A 95 8.12 -14.34 15.83
N LEU A 96 7.27 -13.33 15.70
CA LEU A 96 5.87 -13.37 16.05
C LEU A 96 5.02 -13.62 14.81
N GLY A 97 3.96 -14.38 15.00
CA GLY A 97 3.01 -14.66 13.93
C GLY A 97 1.66 -15.11 14.46
N SER A 98 0.85 -15.62 13.54
CA SER A 98 -0.40 -16.29 13.91
C SER A 98 -0.77 -17.37 12.90
N VAL A 99 -1.46 -18.39 13.38
CA VAL A 99 -2.02 -19.45 12.55
C VAL A 99 -3.53 -19.51 12.75
N VAL A 100 -4.28 -19.75 11.68
CA VAL A 100 -5.71 -20.01 11.77
C VAL A 100 -5.92 -21.42 12.31
N VAL A 101 -6.64 -21.54 13.42
CA VAL A 101 -6.88 -22.82 14.10
C VAL A 101 -8.33 -23.26 14.07
N ASP A 102 -9.25 -22.33 13.85
CA ASP A 102 -10.69 -22.59 13.82
C ASP A 102 -11.43 -21.50 13.03
N GLU A 103 -12.73 -21.69 12.85
CA GLU A 103 -13.67 -20.74 12.28
C GLU A 103 -14.87 -20.57 13.22
N VAL A 104 -15.26 -19.32 13.50
CA VAL A 104 -16.48 -19.02 14.23
C VAL A 104 -17.51 -18.36 13.32
N ALA A 105 -18.77 -18.68 13.56
CA ALA A 105 -19.88 -18.09 12.84
C ALA A 105 -20.62 -17.08 13.71
N GLU A 106 -20.52 -15.80 13.36
CA GLU A 106 -21.08 -14.69 14.14
C GLU A 106 -22.05 -13.88 13.31
N THR A 107 -23.02 -13.25 13.95
CA THR A 107 -24.02 -12.41 13.26
C THR A 107 -23.84 -10.95 13.65
N TYR A 108 -23.53 -10.11 12.66
CA TYR A 108 -23.30 -8.67 12.87
C TYR A 108 -24.30 -7.82 12.11
N PRO A 109 -24.70 -6.65 12.67
CA PRO A 109 -25.37 -5.61 11.90
C PRO A 109 -24.44 -5.07 10.81
N VAL A 110 -24.96 -4.91 9.60
CA VAL A 110 -24.28 -4.35 8.44
C VAL A 110 -25.02 -3.09 8.01
N LEU A 111 -24.34 -1.94 8.12
CA LEU A 111 -24.84 -0.65 7.66
C LEU A 111 -24.56 -0.47 6.16
N ARG A 112 -25.62 -0.24 5.41
CA ARG A 112 -25.58 0.16 4.01
C ARG A 112 -26.27 1.51 3.84
N LEU A 113 -25.74 2.31 2.93
CA LEU A 113 -26.26 3.63 2.61
C LEU A 113 -26.79 3.65 1.18
N PHE A 114 -27.96 4.23 0.96
CA PHE A 114 -28.53 4.39 -0.38
C PHE A 114 -28.86 5.85 -0.61
N GLU A 115 -28.32 6.43 -1.68
CA GLU A 115 -28.57 7.84 -2.01
C GLU A 115 -30.07 8.06 -2.24
N VAL A 116 -30.58 9.16 -1.71
CA VAL A 116 -31.98 9.56 -1.88
C VAL A 116 -32.01 10.73 -2.86
N ASP A 117 -32.72 10.57 -3.98
CA ASP A 117 -32.91 11.66 -4.93
C ASP A 117 -33.69 12.81 -4.28
N GLU A 118 -33.12 14.02 -4.27
CA GLU A 118 -33.76 15.24 -3.75
C GLU A 118 -35.05 15.65 -4.49
N GLY A 119 -35.42 14.92 -5.56
CA GLY A 119 -36.62 15.16 -6.38
C GLY A 119 -37.81 14.23 -6.13
N SER A 120 -37.68 13.17 -5.33
CA SER A 120 -38.81 12.28 -4.98
C SER A 120 -39.41 12.65 -3.63
N GLY A 121 -39.85 13.90 -3.51
CA GLY A 121 -40.58 14.41 -2.36
C GLY A 121 -41.96 13.75 -2.25
N SER A 122 -42.05 12.71 -1.42
CA SER A 122 -43.25 12.58 -0.59
C SER A 122 -43.06 13.56 0.55
N ASP A 123 -43.86 14.61 0.51
CA ASP A 123 -43.99 15.66 1.52
C ASP A 123 -44.64 15.07 2.79
N ASP A 124 -43.99 14.08 3.40
CA ASP A 124 -44.40 13.49 4.66
C ASP A 124 -43.40 13.94 5.72
N GLY A 125 -43.87 14.73 6.69
CA GLY A 125 -43.07 15.40 7.71
C GLY A 125 -42.40 14.44 8.68
N GLY A 126 -41.34 13.76 8.23
CA GLY A 126 -40.55 12.79 9.00
C GLY A 126 -39.12 13.28 9.24
N GLU A 127 -38.77 13.41 10.52
CA GLU A 127 -37.45 13.49 11.16
C GLU A 127 -36.24 13.93 10.31
N SER A 128 -35.64 15.06 10.70
CA SER A 128 -34.39 15.58 10.12
C SER A 128 -33.30 14.51 10.10
N ALA A 129 -32.64 14.32 8.95
CA ALA A 129 -31.52 13.39 8.81
C ALA A 129 -30.40 13.75 9.81
N ALA A 130 -29.84 12.75 10.48
CA ALA A 130 -28.76 12.95 11.43
C ALA A 130 -27.47 13.33 10.69
N ASP A 131 -26.74 14.33 11.18
CA ASP A 131 -25.45 14.70 10.60
C ASP A 131 -24.38 13.69 11.02
N ALA A 132 -23.76 13.05 10.03
CA ALA A 132 -22.68 12.08 10.22
C ALA A 132 -21.29 12.66 9.96
N GLY A 133 -21.17 13.98 9.78
CA GLY A 133 -19.89 14.69 9.71
C GLY A 133 -19.09 14.61 11.02
N ASP A 134 -17.84 15.06 10.98
CA ASP A 134 -16.93 14.99 12.13
C ASP A 134 -17.44 15.81 13.35
N GLU A 135 -18.20 16.87 13.09
CA GLU A 135 -18.88 17.71 14.11
C GLU A 135 -20.38 17.37 14.25
N GLY A 136 -20.83 16.28 13.63
CA GLY A 136 -22.23 15.90 13.54
C GLY A 136 -22.81 15.28 14.81
N ASP A 137 -24.09 14.91 14.73
CA ASP A 137 -24.89 14.42 15.86
C ASP A 137 -24.61 12.96 16.24
N LEU A 138 -23.92 12.21 15.38
CA LEU A 138 -23.65 10.79 15.59
C LEU A 138 -22.42 10.53 16.48
N PRO A 139 -22.43 9.46 17.29
CA PRO A 139 -21.22 8.98 17.98
C PRO A 139 -20.09 8.67 16.99
N GLN A 140 -18.83 8.79 17.43
CA GLN A 140 -17.65 8.55 16.57
C GLN A 140 -17.66 7.16 15.90
N ALA A 141 -18.18 6.15 16.59
CA ALA A 141 -18.32 4.80 16.02
C ALA A 141 -19.24 4.79 14.78
N ASP A 142 -20.33 5.57 14.82
CA ASP A 142 -21.28 5.70 13.72
C ASP A 142 -20.78 6.64 12.62
N GLN A 143 -20.11 7.75 12.96
CA GLN A 143 -19.44 8.60 11.98
C GLN A 143 -18.45 7.78 11.14
N ARG A 144 -17.64 6.93 11.79
CA ARG A 144 -16.72 6.00 11.11
C ARG A 144 -17.46 4.98 10.25
N ALA A 145 -18.57 4.43 10.75
CA ALA A 145 -19.37 3.47 10.00
C ALA A 145 -19.96 4.10 8.73
N VAL A 146 -20.52 5.30 8.84
CA VAL A 146 -21.08 6.08 7.72
C VAL A 146 -19.99 6.43 6.71
N HIS A 147 -18.83 6.89 7.15
CA HIS A 147 -17.70 7.17 6.27
C HIS A 147 -17.29 5.94 5.44
N ILE A 148 -17.18 4.76 6.06
CA ILE A 148 -16.82 3.53 5.34
C ILE A 148 -17.96 3.10 4.39
N ALA A 149 -19.21 3.14 4.84
CA ALA A 149 -20.36 2.77 4.03
C ALA A 149 -20.61 3.73 2.85
N HIS A 150 -20.23 5.00 2.98
CA HIS A 150 -20.26 6.00 1.90
C HIS A 150 -19.41 5.58 0.69
N PHE A 151 -18.21 5.03 0.91
CA PHE A 151 -17.39 4.52 -0.20
C PHE A 151 -18.10 3.38 -0.96
N ALA A 152 -18.79 2.50 -0.23
CA ALA A 152 -19.55 1.41 -0.83
C ALA A 152 -20.80 1.89 -1.59
N ALA A 153 -21.45 2.96 -1.12
CA ALA A 153 -22.57 3.59 -1.80
C ALA A 153 -22.12 4.25 -3.11
N ARG A 154 -21.04 5.03 -3.07
CA ARG A 154 -20.49 5.72 -4.23
C ARG A 154 -20.04 4.76 -5.33
N ALA A 155 -19.38 3.67 -4.95
CA ALA A 155 -18.91 2.66 -5.90
C ALA A 155 -20.05 1.92 -6.64
N ARG A 156 -21.26 1.87 -6.07
CA ARG A 156 -22.44 1.30 -6.75
C ARG A 156 -22.97 2.18 -7.88
N GLY A 157 -22.71 3.49 -7.83
CA GLY A 157 -23.04 4.43 -8.90
C GLY A 157 -21.95 4.57 -9.97
N ASP A 158 -21.03 3.60 -10.07
CA ASP A 158 -19.86 3.60 -10.97
C ASP A 158 -18.84 4.72 -10.73
N VAL A 159 -18.87 5.39 -9.55
CA VAL A 159 -17.91 6.45 -9.22
C VAL A 159 -16.87 5.96 -8.21
N GLY A 160 -15.77 5.42 -8.72
CA GLY A 160 -14.57 5.10 -7.94
C GLY A 160 -14.60 3.73 -7.23
N GLY A 161 -13.41 3.20 -6.93
CA GLY A 161 -13.26 1.97 -6.14
C GLY A 161 -13.53 2.20 -4.65
N TYR A 162 -13.73 1.12 -3.90
CA TYR A 162 -13.92 1.16 -2.44
C TYR A 162 -12.81 0.37 -1.72
N PRO A 163 -12.51 0.68 -0.46
CA PRO A 163 -11.50 -0.04 0.31
C PRO A 163 -11.97 -1.46 0.64
N VAL A 164 -11.54 -2.45 -0.17
CA VAL A 164 -11.95 -3.86 -0.10
C VAL A 164 -11.71 -4.51 1.29
N GLY A 165 -10.79 -3.96 2.09
CA GLY A 165 -10.54 -4.42 3.46
C GLY A 165 -11.52 -3.87 4.51
N LEU A 166 -12.18 -2.74 4.25
CA LEU A 166 -13.07 -2.06 5.20
C LEU A 166 -14.55 -2.23 4.84
N VAL A 167 -14.87 -2.19 3.55
CA VAL A 167 -16.23 -2.41 3.06
C VAL A 167 -16.46 -3.90 2.90
N GLN A 168 -17.53 -4.39 3.51
CA GLN A 168 -17.92 -5.79 3.42
C GLN A 168 -19.40 -5.89 3.14
N ARG A 169 -19.75 -6.78 2.19
CA ARG A 169 -21.13 -6.97 1.74
C ARG A 169 -21.80 -5.66 1.29
N GLY A 170 -21.02 -4.71 0.76
CA GLY A 170 -21.53 -3.42 0.30
C GLY A 170 -21.77 -2.38 1.40
N GLY A 171 -21.23 -2.58 2.60
CA GLY A 171 -21.41 -1.68 3.74
C GLY A 171 -20.36 -1.83 4.84
N TYR A 172 -20.66 -1.32 6.02
CA TYR A 172 -19.84 -1.45 7.24
C TYR A 172 -20.45 -2.48 8.20
N ALA A 173 -19.66 -3.47 8.63
CA ALA A 173 -20.10 -4.47 9.60
C ALA A 173 -19.66 -4.11 11.02
N TYR A 174 -20.61 -3.95 11.94
CA TYR A 174 -20.34 -3.61 13.34
C TYR A 174 -19.83 -4.83 14.13
N ARG A 175 -18.54 -5.13 14.01
CA ARG A 175 -17.91 -6.24 14.76
C ARG A 175 -17.58 -5.90 16.21
N ASN A 176 -17.13 -4.66 16.44
CA ASN A 176 -16.73 -4.21 17.77
C ASN A 176 -17.96 -4.14 18.70
N GLY A 177 -17.88 -4.81 19.85
CA GLY A 177 -18.97 -4.87 20.84
C GLY A 177 -19.34 -3.51 21.43
N THR A 178 -18.35 -2.70 21.76
CA THR A 178 -18.52 -1.33 22.27
C THR A 178 -19.18 -0.43 21.22
N ALA A 179 -18.66 -0.45 19.99
CA ALA A 179 -19.26 0.29 18.88
C ALA A 179 -20.72 -0.10 18.63
N ARG A 180 -21.07 -1.38 18.79
CA ARG A 180 -22.47 -1.84 18.71
C ARG A 180 -23.34 -1.31 19.86
N ALA A 181 -22.80 -1.29 21.07
CA ALA A 181 -23.54 -0.88 22.26
C ALA A 181 -23.76 0.64 22.31
N GLU A 182 -22.84 1.42 21.73
CA GLU A 182 -22.86 2.89 21.74
C GLU A 182 -23.49 3.49 20.47
N SER A 183 -23.78 2.68 19.46
CA SER A 183 -24.33 3.15 18.18
C SER A 183 -25.75 3.68 18.34
N ALA A 184 -25.95 4.92 17.90
CA ALA A 184 -27.26 5.53 17.75
C ALA A 184 -27.99 4.97 16.52
N LEU A 185 -27.25 4.62 15.46
CA LEU A 185 -27.82 4.01 14.24
C LEU A 185 -28.43 2.62 14.49
N LEU A 186 -27.92 1.88 15.49
CA LEU A 186 -28.43 0.56 15.85
C LEU A 186 -29.55 0.58 16.90
N ALA A 187 -29.92 1.77 17.41
CA ALA A 187 -31.04 1.92 18.33
C ALA A 187 -32.38 1.57 17.66
N ALA A 188 -33.38 1.19 18.45
CA ALA A 188 -34.70 0.83 17.92
C ALA A 188 -35.43 2.03 17.27
N ASP A 189 -35.09 3.22 17.74
CA ASP A 189 -35.50 4.55 17.28
C ASP A 189 -34.33 5.30 16.61
N GLY A 190 -33.36 4.55 16.05
CA GLY A 190 -32.25 5.13 15.30
C GLY A 190 -32.71 5.84 14.03
N PRO A 191 -31.96 6.82 13.52
CA PRO A 191 -32.39 7.62 12.38
C PRO A 191 -32.39 6.79 11.09
N ASP A 192 -33.48 6.89 10.32
CA ASP A 192 -33.63 6.23 9.02
C ASP A 192 -32.82 6.91 7.89
N ARG A 193 -32.27 8.10 8.16
CA ARG A 193 -31.50 8.90 7.21
C ARG A 193 -30.31 9.58 7.88
N VAL A 194 -29.21 9.66 7.14
CA VAL A 194 -28.01 10.37 7.54
C VAL A 194 -27.53 11.29 6.42
N THR A 195 -26.96 12.43 6.81
CA THR A 195 -26.28 13.34 5.86
C THR A 195 -24.78 13.19 6.05
N TYR A 196 -24.06 12.99 4.95
CA TYR A 196 -22.60 12.92 4.95
C TYR A 196 -22.05 13.56 3.67
N ARG A 197 -21.18 14.57 3.81
CA ARG A 197 -20.57 15.32 2.69
C ARG A 197 -21.61 15.79 1.67
N ASP A 198 -22.59 16.56 2.16
CA ASP A 198 -23.68 17.15 1.36
C ASP A 198 -24.57 16.13 0.62
N THR A 199 -24.47 14.83 0.94
CA THR A 199 -25.32 13.79 0.37
C THR A 199 -26.19 13.17 1.46
N THR A 200 -27.50 13.11 1.21
CA THR A 200 -28.44 12.44 2.11
C THR A 200 -28.59 10.97 1.71
N TYR A 201 -28.37 10.08 2.67
CA TYR A 201 -28.49 8.64 2.50
C TYR A 201 -29.65 8.09 3.33
N ARG A 202 -30.42 7.18 2.75
CA ARG A 202 -31.26 6.23 3.50
C ARG A 202 -30.36 5.19 4.15
N VAL A 203 -30.56 4.99 5.44
CA VAL A 203 -29.90 3.96 6.24
C VAL A 203 -30.61 2.63 6.05
N GLU A 204 -29.83 1.57 5.85
CA GLU A 204 -30.33 0.20 5.84
C GLU A 204 -29.39 -0.67 6.68
N ILE A 205 -29.98 -1.37 7.66
CA ILE A 205 -29.22 -2.19 8.60
C ILE A 205 -29.79 -3.60 8.60
N GLU A 206 -28.98 -4.56 8.17
CA GLU A 206 -29.35 -5.97 8.18
C GLU A 206 -28.40 -6.78 9.07
N ARG A 207 -28.92 -7.83 9.70
CA ARG A 207 -28.09 -8.77 10.46
C ARG A 207 -27.66 -9.91 9.57
N GLU A 208 -26.37 -9.98 9.29
CA GLU A 208 -25.78 -10.99 8.43
C GLU A 208 -24.79 -11.87 9.17
N ARG A 209 -24.72 -13.12 8.73
CA ARG A 209 -23.81 -14.12 9.28
C ARG A 209 -22.46 -14.05 8.57
N PHE A 210 -21.41 -13.95 9.37
CA PHE A 210 -20.01 -13.96 8.96
C PHE A 210 -19.33 -15.22 9.48
N HIS A 211 -18.39 -15.73 8.68
CA HIS A 211 -17.51 -16.84 9.02
C HIS A 211 -16.12 -16.26 9.21
N GLU A 212 -15.64 -16.30 10.44
CA GLU A 212 -14.52 -15.50 10.91
C GLU A 212 -13.40 -16.43 11.39
N ALA A 213 -12.17 -16.17 10.96
CA ALA A 213 -11.03 -16.97 11.38
C ALA A 213 -10.71 -16.74 12.87
N VAL A 214 -10.40 -17.83 13.55
CA VAL A 214 -9.82 -17.83 14.89
C VAL A 214 -8.31 -18.01 14.76
N TYR A 215 -7.57 -17.03 15.27
CA TYR A 215 -6.12 -17.00 15.20
C TYR A 215 -5.51 -17.43 16.53
N ARG A 216 -4.55 -18.34 16.48
CA ARG A 216 -3.66 -18.64 17.60
C ARG A 216 -2.33 -17.91 17.39
N PRO A 217 -1.84 -17.12 18.36
CA PRO A 217 -0.53 -16.49 18.25
C PRO A 217 0.57 -17.55 18.26
N ILE A 218 1.67 -17.27 17.57
CA ILE A 218 2.90 -18.06 17.60
C ILE A 218 4.09 -17.15 17.88
N ALA A 219 5.07 -17.69 18.61
CA ALA A 219 6.35 -17.05 18.86
C ALA A 219 7.45 -18.11 18.67
N GLU A 220 8.28 -17.93 17.66
CA GLU A 220 9.40 -18.83 17.37
C GLU A 220 10.71 -18.18 17.81
N ALA A 221 11.48 -18.85 18.67
CA ALA A 221 12.79 -18.36 19.07
C ALA A 221 13.77 -18.47 17.89
N VAL A 222 14.27 -17.34 17.38
CA VAL A 222 15.10 -17.29 16.17
C VAL A 222 16.56 -16.92 16.44
N ALA A 223 16.84 -16.24 17.56
CA ALA A 223 18.20 -15.88 17.96
C ALA A 223 18.34 -15.66 19.46
N GLU A 224 19.53 -15.95 19.99
CA GLU A 224 19.93 -15.67 21.38
C GLU A 224 21.07 -14.64 21.46
N SER A 225 21.49 -14.10 20.30
CA SER A 225 22.56 -13.10 20.23
C SER A 225 22.18 -11.94 19.30
N PRO A 226 22.59 -10.70 19.64
CA PRO A 226 22.45 -9.53 18.78
C PRO A 226 22.96 -9.75 17.35
N GLU A 227 24.12 -10.37 17.19
CA GLU A 227 24.80 -10.54 15.91
C GLU A 227 24.07 -11.54 15.01
N ARG A 228 23.50 -12.59 15.63
CA ARG A 228 22.66 -13.55 14.94
C ARG A 228 21.37 -12.89 14.46
N MET A 229 20.72 -12.10 15.31
CA MET A 229 19.51 -11.38 14.94
C MET A 229 19.76 -10.38 13.81
N GLU A 230 20.84 -9.61 13.88
CA GLU A 230 21.24 -8.69 12.80
C GLU A 230 21.46 -9.42 11.46
N THR A 231 21.95 -10.66 11.51
CA THR A 231 22.12 -11.49 10.31
C THR A 231 20.79 -11.99 9.74
N ILE A 232 19.83 -12.32 10.60
CA ILE A 232 18.48 -12.70 10.19
C ILE A 232 17.80 -11.50 9.53
N LEU A 233 17.79 -10.33 10.18
CA LEU A 233 17.19 -9.12 9.62
C LEU A 233 17.80 -8.72 8.27
N ARG A 234 19.12 -8.85 8.12
CA ARG A 234 19.80 -8.60 6.84
C ARG A 234 19.48 -9.65 5.76
N ALA A 235 19.07 -10.87 6.13
CA ALA A 235 18.61 -11.86 5.18
C ALA A 235 17.15 -11.63 4.78
N THR A 236 16.33 -11.09 5.68
CA THR A 236 14.90 -10.83 5.49
C THR A 236 14.64 -9.55 4.71
N PHE A 237 15.27 -8.43 5.13
CA PHE A 237 14.87 -7.09 4.66
C PHE A 237 15.84 -6.46 3.66
N VAL A 238 17.08 -6.95 3.57
CA VAL A 238 18.12 -6.33 2.74
C VAL A 238 18.31 -7.13 1.47
N GLY A 239 18.02 -6.51 0.34
CA GLY A 239 18.21 -7.09 -0.99
C GLY A 239 19.69 -7.08 -1.40
N PRO A 240 20.07 -6.35 -2.47
CA PRO A 240 21.42 -6.37 -3.00
C PRO A 240 22.44 -5.81 -1.99
N ARG A 241 23.64 -6.41 -2.01
CA ARG A 241 24.79 -6.02 -1.19
C ARG A 241 25.93 -5.72 -2.12
N VAL A 242 26.31 -4.46 -2.20
CA VAL A 242 27.27 -3.92 -3.16
C VAL A 242 28.45 -3.35 -2.40
N GLU A 243 29.61 -3.96 -2.55
CA GLU A 243 30.85 -3.41 -2.03
C GLU A 243 31.42 -2.38 -3.01
N ARG A 244 32.15 -1.38 -2.50
CA ARG A 244 32.63 -0.26 -3.33
C ARG A 244 33.61 -0.69 -4.41
N ASP A 245 34.38 -1.74 -4.13
CA ASP A 245 35.36 -2.36 -5.01
C ASP A 245 34.75 -3.29 -6.06
N GLU A 246 33.45 -3.58 -5.98
CA GLU A 246 32.70 -4.32 -7.02
C GLU A 246 32.23 -3.41 -8.16
N LEU A 247 32.28 -2.09 -7.98
CA LEU A 247 31.83 -1.10 -8.93
C LEU A 247 33.00 -0.41 -9.64
N SER A 248 32.76 0.04 -10.88
CA SER A 248 33.63 1.02 -11.50
C SER A 248 33.65 2.33 -10.71
N ASP A 249 34.77 3.07 -10.78
CA ASP A 249 34.93 4.37 -10.07
C ASP A 249 33.81 5.37 -10.40
N GLU A 250 33.26 5.30 -11.62
CA GLU A 250 32.15 6.16 -12.04
C GLU A 250 30.81 5.67 -11.48
N ALA A 251 30.54 4.36 -11.49
CA ALA A 251 29.33 3.80 -10.88
C ALA A 251 29.29 4.05 -9.36
N ASP A 252 30.43 3.89 -8.67
CA ASP A 252 30.59 4.23 -7.27
C ASP A 252 30.34 5.73 -7.02
N ARG A 253 30.82 6.61 -7.91
CA ARG A 253 30.54 8.05 -7.83
C ARG A 253 29.05 8.36 -8.00
N ILE A 254 28.36 7.68 -8.92
CA ILE A 254 26.92 7.82 -9.11
C ILE A 254 26.17 7.45 -7.83
N LEU A 255 26.48 6.31 -7.21
CA LEU A 255 25.85 5.90 -5.94
C LEU A 255 26.11 6.90 -4.82
N ARG A 256 27.36 7.36 -4.65
CA ARG A 256 27.67 8.38 -3.62
C ARG A 256 26.93 9.69 -3.86
N ARG A 257 26.71 10.06 -5.13
CA ARG A 257 25.89 11.23 -5.46
C ARG A 257 24.41 11.00 -5.12
N ALA A 258 23.91 9.79 -5.37
CA ALA A 258 22.55 9.41 -5.00
C ALA A 258 22.33 9.38 -3.47
N VAL A 259 23.39 9.27 -2.67
CA VAL A 259 23.30 9.46 -1.21
C VAL A 259 23.04 10.93 -0.90
N GLY A 260 21.80 11.25 -0.49
CA GLY A 260 21.39 12.59 -0.11
C GLY A 260 21.11 13.57 -1.25
N ASN A 261 21.27 13.15 -2.52
CA ASN A 261 20.76 13.86 -3.70
C ASN A 261 20.16 12.85 -4.69
N GLU A 262 19.55 13.34 -5.77
CA GLU A 262 19.09 12.46 -6.85
C GLU A 262 20.18 12.33 -7.93
N TYR A 263 20.26 11.15 -8.52
CA TYR A 263 20.92 10.93 -9.81
C TYR A 263 19.89 10.46 -10.83
N ALA A 264 19.98 10.94 -12.06
CA ALA A 264 19.03 10.62 -13.10
C ALA A 264 19.73 10.50 -14.45
N GLU A 265 19.26 9.57 -15.27
CA GLU A 265 19.60 9.49 -16.68
C GLU A 265 18.33 9.26 -17.52
N THR A 266 18.34 9.79 -18.74
CA THR A 266 17.31 9.60 -19.77
C THR A 266 17.66 8.37 -20.61
N HIS A 267 16.70 7.48 -20.86
CA HIS A 267 16.96 6.31 -21.72
C HIS A 267 17.31 6.74 -23.17
N PRO A 268 18.30 6.11 -23.85
CA PRO A 268 19.10 4.97 -23.38
C PRO A 268 20.14 5.34 -22.33
N TYR A 269 20.19 4.54 -21.27
CA TYR A 269 21.12 4.74 -20.16
C TYR A 269 22.56 4.49 -20.58
N SER A 270 23.49 5.15 -19.90
CA SER A 270 24.92 4.93 -20.05
C SER A 270 25.28 3.50 -19.60
N ASP A 271 26.34 2.93 -20.19
CA ASP A 271 26.83 1.59 -19.78
C ASP A 271 27.16 1.54 -18.28
N VAL A 272 27.60 2.67 -17.71
CA VAL A 272 27.90 2.83 -16.28
C VAL A 272 26.62 2.77 -15.44
N TYR A 273 25.55 3.44 -15.86
CA TYR A 273 24.28 3.37 -15.14
C TYR A 273 23.63 2.00 -15.28
N VAL A 274 23.77 1.33 -16.43
CA VAL A 274 23.34 -0.06 -16.61
C VAL A 274 24.13 -1.04 -15.74
N GLU A 275 25.45 -0.86 -15.60
CA GLU A 275 26.30 -1.60 -14.66
C GLU A 275 25.75 -1.46 -13.23
N LEU A 276 25.49 -0.22 -12.83
CA LEU A 276 24.93 0.08 -11.52
C LEU A 276 23.58 -0.60 -11.31
N LEU A 277 22.62 -0.41 -12.22
CA LEU A 277 21.28 -1.01 -12.13
C LEU A 277 21.35 -2.53 -11.98
N ARG A 278 22.32 -3.21 -12.61
CA ARG A 278 22.54 -4.64 -12.42
C ARG A 278 23.07 -4.98 -11.02
N ALA A 279 23.98 -4.17 -10.49
CA ALA A 279 24.56 -4.37 -9.17
C ALA A 279 23.51 -4.22 -8.05
N ILE A 280 22.58 -3.28 -8.20
CA ILE A 280 21.46 -3.08 -7.26
C ILE A 280 20.19 -3.88 -7.63
N ASP A 281 20.34 -4.94 -8.43
CA ASP A 281 19.27 -5.84 -8.87
C ASP A 281 18.05 -5.17 -9.55
N ALA A 282 18.22 -3.95 -10.06
CA ALA A 282 17.22 -3.15 -10.75
C ALA A 282 17.15 -3.47 -12.26
N ARG A 283 17.37 -4.73 -12.65
CA ARG A 283 17.40 -5.13 -14.07
C ARG A 283 16.14 -4.80 -14.87
N PRO A 284 14.92 -4.90 -14.30
CA PRO A 284 13.71 -4.56 -15.03
C PRO A 284 13.70 -3.13 -15.57
N PHE A 285 14.46 -2.21 -14.96
CA PHE A 285 14.52 -0.82 -15.40
C PHE A 285 15.45 -0.58 -16.60
N ILE A 286 16.35 -1.52 -16.92
CA ILE A 286 17.43 -1.29 -17.90
C ILE A 286 16.92 -1.01 -19.31
N ASP A 287 15.80 -1.61 -19.72
CA ASP A 287 15.29 -1.51 -21.10
C ASP A 287 14.33 -0.33 -21.32
N GLY A 288 14.07 0.46 -20.27
CA GLY A 288 13.17 1.61 -20.31
C GLY A 288 11.69 1.28 -20.56
N ASN A 289 11.28 0.01 -20.52
CA ASN A 289 9.91 -0.45 -20.84
C ASN A 289 9.13 -0.99 -19.64
N VAL A 290 9.46 -0.55 -18.42
CA VAL A 290 8.88 -1.03 -17.15
C VAL A 290 7.34 -1.04 -17.14
N ARG A 291 6.68 -0.11 -17.84
CA ARG A 291 5.20 -0.07 -17.94
C ARG A 291 4.56 -1.31 -18.57
N LYS A 292 5.31 -2.08 -19.36
CA LYS A 292 4.83 -3.31 -20.00
C LYS A 292 5.24 -4.57 -19.24
N ASP A 293 6.15 -4.44 -18.28
CA ASP A 293 6.63 -5.54 -17.47
C ASP A 293 5.70 -5.74 -16.27
N ALA A 294 4.88 -6.79 -16.36
CA ALA A 294 3.90 -7.12 -15.34
C ALA A 294 4.58 -7.30 -13.97
N GLY A 295 4.20 -6.46 -13.00
CA GLY A 295 4.59 -6.60 -11.60
C GLY A 295 5.58 -5.55 -11.08
N VAL A 296 6.17 -4.72 -11.94
CA VAL A 296 7.07 -3.63 -11.49
C VAL A 296 6.27 -2.35 -11.29
N ARG A 297 6.36 -1.78 -10.09
CA ARG A 297 5.73 -0.50 -9.76
C ARG A 297 6.54 0.64 -10.38
N GLU A 298 5.88 1.74 -10.76
CA GLU A 298 6.56 2.95 -11.26
C GLU A 298 7.54 3.57 -10.24
N SER A 299 7.38 3.19 -8.97
CA SER A 299 8.31 3.40 -7.89
C SER A 299 8.65 2.09 -7.18
N GLU A 300 9.94 1.79 -7.02
CA GLU A 300 10.43 0.66 -6.22
C GLU A 300 11.20 1.20 -5.01
N GLU A 301 10.82 0.75 -3.82
CA GLU A 301 11.49 1.03 -2.55
C GLU A 301 12.03 -0.27 -2.00
N ASP A 302 13.36 -0.36 -1.84
CA ASP A 302 14.03 -1.52 -1.25
C ASP A 302 15.19 -1.11 -0.37
N MET A 303 15.52 -1.93 0.63
CA MET A 303 16.73 -1.73 1.41
C MET A 303 17.92 -2.42 0.73
N ILE A 304 19.00 -1.67 0.53
CA ILE A 304 20.26 -2.18 0.00
C ILE A 304 21.38 -2.00 1.03
N ARG A 305 22.46 -2.78 0.88
CA ARG A 305 23.70 -2.54 1.61
C ARG A 305 24.77 -2.06 0.64
N TYR A 306 25.36 -0.89 0.91
CA TYR A 306 26.41 -0.32 0.08
C TYR A 306 27.60 0.13 0.93
N GLY A 307 28.80 -0.37 0.61
CA GLY A 307 30.03 -0.02 1.33
C GLY A 307 29.95 -0.28 2.85
N GLY A 308 29.28 -1.37 3.23
CA GLY A 308 29.08 -1.78 4.62
C GLY A 308 27.89 -1.16 5.35
N GLU A 309 27.26 -0.11 4.82
CA GLU A 309 26.15 0.63 5.43
C GLU A 309 24.80 0.31 4.75
N TYR A 310 23.68 0.58 5.43
CA TYR A 310 22.33 0.32 4.93
C TYR A 310 21.71 1.59 4.34
N TYR A 311 20.99 1.44 3.23
CA TYR A 311 20.28 2.53 2.55
C TYR A 311 18.90 2.07 2.10
N GLU A 312 17.90 2.94 2.23
CA GLU A 312 16.65 2.84 1.48
C GLU A 312 16.91 3.38 0.08
N ARG A 313 16.64 2.55 -0.92
CA ARG A 313 16.78 2.87 -2.33
C ARG A 313 15.42 3.19 -2.91
N TYR A 314 15.33 4.31 -3.62
CA TYR A 314 14.15 4.68 -4.39
C TYR A 314 14.53 4.77 -5.87
N LEU A 315 13.78 4.04 -6.69
CA LEU A 315 13.78 4.22 -8.15
C LEU A 315 12.45 4.78 -8.59
N ARG A 316 12.48 5.78 -9.48
CA ARG A 316 11.27 6.38 -10.06
C ARG A 316 11.45 6.71 -11.52
N ILE A 317 10.47 6.29 -12.33
CA ILE A 317 10.36 6.72 -13.73
C ILE A 317 9.62 8.04 -13.80
N LEU A 318 10.15 8.97 -14.59
CA LEU A 318 9.49 10.22 -14.93
C LEU A 318 9.30 10.28 -16.44
N ASP A 319 8.06 10.56 -16.84
CA ASP A 319 7.74 10.88 -18.23
C ASP A 319 7.89 12.38 -18.47
N GLU A 320 8.23 12.74 -19.71
CA GLU A 320 8.21 14.13 -20.17
C GLU A 320 6.77 14.72 -20.30
N GLU A 321 5.69 14.00 -19.94
CA GLU A 321 4.29 14.43 -20.12
C GLU A 321 3.54 14.92 -18.86
N GLU A 322 4.23 15.38 -17.81
CA GLU A 322 3.59 16.21 -16.76
C GLU A 322 4.17 17.62 -16.75
N ASN A 323 3.66 18.47 -17.65
CA ASN A 323 3.67 19.93 -17.51
C ASN A 323 2.43 20.53 -18.16
#